data_AF-A0A6B2T0W3-F1
#
_entry.id   AF-A0A6B2T0W3-F1
#
_cell.length_a   1.000
_cell.length_b   1.000
_cell.length_c   1.000
_cell.angle_alpha   90.00
_cell.angle_beta   90.00
_cell.angle_gamma   90.00
#
_symmetry.space_group_name_H-M   'P 1'
#
loop_
_entity.id
_entity.type
_entity.pdbx_description
1 polymer ?
#
loop_
_entity_poly.entity_id
_entity_poly.type
_entity_poly.pdbx_seq_one_letter_code
_entity_poly.pdbx_strand_id
1 'polypeptide(L)'
;MATPPPTGPLCTRDSIARELLALGVRPGETLLAHTSLSALGWVSGGAVALVQALLDALGPEGTLVVPAHSGDNSEPSAWQNPPVPEEWWPVLRASMPAYDPLTSPTYGVGIVPETVRTWPGALRSAHPQTS
;
A
#
# COMPACT_ATOMS: atom_id res chain seq x y z
N MET A 1 -23.09 -12.47 -14.97
CA MET A 1 -22.27 -13.70 -15.02
C MET A 1 -21.79 -14.01 -13.61
N ALA A 2 -21.81 -15.27 -13.19
CA ALA A 2 -21.30 -15.65 -11.87
C ALA A 2 -19.77 -15.52 -11.85
N THR A 3 -19.22 -14.91 -10.79
CA THR A 3 -17.78 -14.86 -10.58
C THR A 3 -17.26 -16.28 -10.35
N PRO A 4 -16.25 -16.76 -11.11
CA PRO A 4 -15.68 -18.09 -10.90
C PRO A 4 -15.07 -18.20 -9.49
N PRO A 5 -15.01 -19.41 -8.90
CA PRO A 5 -14.35 -19.62 -7.63
C PRO A 5 -12.87 -19.21 -7.72
N PRO A 6 -12.27 -18.75 -6.60
CA PRO A 6 -10.87 -18.36 -6.58
C PRO A 6 -9.97 -19.54 -6.96
N THR A 7 -8.93 -19.24 -7.74
CA THR A 7 -7.89 -20.18 -8.15
C THR A 7 -6.55 -19.74 -7.54
N GLY A 8 -5.70 -20.70 -7.16
CA GLY A 8 -4.43 -20.44 -6.49
C GLY A 8 -4.36 -21.02 -5.07
N PRO A 9 -3.22 -20.88 -4.37
CA PRO A 9 -3.07 -21.38 -3.02
C PRO A 9 -3.99 -20.62 -2.06
N LEU A 10 -4.49 -21.33 -1.05
CA LEU A 10 -5.10 -20.72 0.14
C LEU A 10 -3.98 -20.16 1.01
N CYS A 11 -4.00 -18.86 1.24
CA CYS A 11 -3.08 -18.17 2.13
C CYS A 11 -3.81 -17.69 3.38
N THR A 12 -3.24 -17.97 4.54
CA THR A 12 -3.70 -17.46 5.84
C THR A 12 -2.62 -16.57 6.44
N ARG A 13 -2.98 -15.78 7.45
CA ARG A 13 -2.03 -15.00 8.25
C ARG A 13 -0.82 -15.85 8.68
N ASP A 14 -1.09 -17.00 9.28
CA ASP A 14 -0.04 -17.91 9.79
C ASP A 14 0.79 -18.53 8.66
N SER A 15 0.18 -18.92 7.54
CA SER A 15 0.91 -19.52 6.43
C SER A 15 1.88 -18.52 5.81
N ILE A 16 1.43 -17.26 5.63
CA ILE A 16 2.23 -16.17 5.09
C ILE A 16 3.38 -15.82 6.05
N ALA A 17 3.11 -15.65 7.35
CA ALA A 17 4.15 -15.31 8.33
C ALA A 17 5.26 -16.36 8.35
N ARG A 18 4.91 -17.64 8.32
CA ARG A 18 5.87 -18.75 8.25
C ARG A 18 6.68 -18.73 6.94
N GLU A 19 6.06 -18.45 5.81
CA GLU A 19 6.75 -18.35 4.52
C GLU A 19 7.69 -17.14 4.46
N LEU A 20 7.33 -16.00 5.04
CA LEU A 20 8.21 -14.83 5.18
C LEU A 20 9.47 -15.17 6.00
N LEU A 21 9.30 -15.84 7.14
CA LEU A 21 10.43 -16.28 7.97
C LEU A 21 11.33 -17.29 7.23
N ALA A 22 10.73 -18.20 6.46
CA ALA A 22 11.46 -19.15 5.63
C ALA A 22 12.22 -18.49 4.47
N LEU A 23 11.65 -17.42 3.90
CA LEU A 23 12.28 -16.61 2.85
C LEU A 23 13.48 -15.81 3.37
N GLY A 24 13.53 -15.56 4.68
CA GLY A 24 14.67 -14.92 5.34
C GLY A 24 14.32 -13.68 6.14
N VAL A 25 13.04 -13.27 6.20
CA VAL A 25 12.60 -12.19 7.09
C VAL A 25 12.97 -12.55 8.53
N ARG A 26 13.52 -11.60 9.28
CA ARG A 26 13.98 -11.80 10.65
C ARG A 26 13.20 -10.93 11.63
N PRO A 27 12.78 -11.47 12.79
CA PRO A 27 12.21 -10.66 13.85
C PRO A 27 13.16 -9.52 14.26
N GLY A 28 12.62 -8.34 14.49
CA GLY A 28 13.35 -7.14 14.91
C GLY A 28 14.00 -6.34 13.76
N GLU A 29 13.90 -6.77 12.50
CA GLU A 29 14.49 -6.03 11.39
C GLU A 29 13.59 -4.91 10.85
N THR A 30 14.16 -4.06 9.99
CA THR A 30 13.40 -3.10 9.20
C THR A 30 13.17 -3.65 7.80
N LEU A 31 11.90 -3.77 7.39
CA LEU A 31 11.50 -4.32 6.09
C LEU A 31 10.73 -3.29 5.28
N LEU A 32 11.27 -2.90 4.12
CA LEU A 32 10.53 -2.17 3.09
C LEU A 32 9.81 -3.17 2.17
N ALA A 33 8.48 -3.16 2.17
CA ALA A 33 7.66 -4.12 1.44
C ALA A 33 6.95 -3.49 0.23
N HIS A 34 7.14 -4.10 -0.94
CA HIS A 34 6.29 -3.93 -2.11
C HIS A 34 5.49 -5.21 -2.33
N THR A 35 4.17 -5.10 -2.43
CA THR A 35 3.28 -6.27 -2.40
C THR A 35 2.24 -6.23 -3.50
N SER A 36 1.91 -7.39 -4.05
CA SER A 36 0.73 -7.59 -4.91
C SER A 36 -0.18 -8.63 -4.27
N LEU A 37 -1.30 -8.19 -3.68
CA LEU A 37 -2.22 -9.08 -2.97
C LEU A 37 -2.78 -10.17 -3.90
N SER A 38 -3.09 -9.82 -5.15
CA SER A 38 -3.61 -10.77 -6.14
C SER A 38 -2.57 -11.81 -6.58
N ALA A 39 -1.27 -11.52 -6.45
CA ALA A 39 -0.22 -12.47 -6.80
C ALA A 39 -0.04 -13.61 -5.78
N LEU A 40 -0.57 -13.45 -4.56
CA LEU A 40 -0.47 -14.47 -3.51
C LEU A 40 -1.45 -15.63 -3.69
N GLY A 41 -2.49 -15.50 -4.52
CA GLY A 41 -3.62 -16.44 -4.56
C GLY A 41 -4.79 -15.92 -3.72
N TRP A 42 -5.45 -16.81 -2.96
CA TRP A 42 -6.59 -16.41 -2.14
C TRP A 42 -6.19 -16.21 -0.69
N VAL A 43 -6.16 -14.95 -0.25
CA VAL A 43 -5.80 -14.58 1.13
C VAL A 43 -7.04 -14.48 2.00
N SER A 44 -7.19 -15.39 2.97
CA SER A 44 -8.24 -15.32 3.97
C SER A 44 -8.06 -14.07 4.83
N GLY A 45 -8.95 -13.07 4.67
CA GLY A 45 -8.84 -11.77 5.34
C GLY A 45 -8.12 -10.68 4.53
N GLY A 46 -7.74 -10.96 3.27
CA GLY A 46 -7.24 -9.96 2.32
C GLY A 46 -6.03 -9.17 2.82
N ALA A 47 -6.03 -7.86 2.56
CA ALA A 47 -4.91 -6.98 2.90
C ALA A 47 -4.62 -6.95 4.41
N VAL A 48 -5.66 -6.97 5.26
CA VAL A 48 -5.51 -6.97 6.72
C VAL A 48 -4.71 -8.19 7.19
N ALA A 49 -5.03 -9.38 6.67
CA ALA A 49 -4.32 -10.61 7.03
C ALA A 49 -2.85 -10.58 6.59
N LEU A 50 -2.55 -10.00 5.42
CA LEU A 50 -1.18 -9.83 4.94
C LEU A 50 -0.40 -8.82 5.80
N VAL A 51 -1.00 -7.70 6.20
CA VAL A 51 -0.36 -6.73 7.12
C VAL A 51 -0.06 -7.40 8.46
N GLN A 52 -1.03 -8.13 9.02
CA GLN A 52 -0.81 -8.88 10.26
C GLN A 52 0.30 -9.92 10.13
N ALA A 53 0.37 -10.65 9.01
CA ALA A 53 1.42 -11.64 8.79
C ALA A 53 2.83 -11.02 8.66
N LEU A 54 2.95 -9.86 8.02
CA LEU A 54 4.19 -9.09 7.96
C LEU A 54 4.62 -8.64 9.37
N LEU A 55 3.69 -8.08 10.15
CA LEU A 55 3.94 -7.66 11.52
C LEU A 55 4.30 -8.85 12.43
N ASP A 56 3.66 -10.01 12.26
CA ASP A 56 3.99 -11.22 13.01
C ASP A 56 5.40 -11.73 12.71
N ALA A 57 5.81 -11.71 11.44
CA ALA A 57 7.15 -12.13 11.03
C ALA A 57 8.24 -11.19 11.57
N LEU A 58 7.95 -9.89 11.63
CA LEU A 58 8.84 -8.86 12.18
C LEU A 58 8.84 -8.81 13.71
N GLY A 59 7.75 -9.22 14.36
CA GLY A 59 7.58 -9.11 15.79
C GLY A 59 7.49 -7.65 16.29
N PRO A 60 7.36 -7.45 17.61
CA PRO A 60 7.10 -6.13 18.20
C PRO A 60 8.27 -5.13 18.06
N GLU A 61 9.50 -5.63 17.91
CA GLU A 61 10.70 -4.80 17.75
C GLU A 61 11.04 -4.49 16.29
N GLY A 62 10.31 -5.08 15.34
CA GLY A 62 10.55 -4.87 13.92
C GLY A 62 9.84 -3.64 13.37
N THR A 63 10.25 -3.19 12.20
CA THR A 63 9.68 -2.01 11.52
C THR A 63 9.23 -2.39 10.12
N LEU A 64 7.93 -2.22 9.83
CA LEU A 64 7.39 -2.34 8.48
C LEU A 64 7.36 -0.96 7.81
N VAL A 65 7.96 -0.87 6.62
CA VAL A 65 7.91 0.32 5.76
C VAL A 65 7.22 -0.06 4.45
N VAL A 66 6.36 0.81 3.94
CA VAL A 66 5.70 0.68 2.64
C VAL A 66 5.74 2.02 1.90
N PRO A 67 5.75 2.03 0.56
CA PRO A 67 5.57 3.28 -0.17
C PRO A 67 4.11 3.75 -0.04
N ALA A 68 3.88 4.97 0.43
CA ALA A 68 2.56 5.58 0.52
C ALA A 68 2.45 6.76 -0.46
N HIS A 69 2.84 6.54 -1.71
CA HIS A 69 2.86 7.59 -2.73
C HIS A 69 1.47 8.15 -3.01
N SER A 70 1.39 9.46 -3.24
CA SER A 70 0.20 10.23 -3.66
C SER A 70 0.55 10.98 -4.94
N GLY A 71 0.93 10.24 -5.98
CA GLY A 71 1.42 10.80 -7.24
C GLY A 71 0.39 11.62 -8.02
N ASP A 72 -0.89 11.50 -7.68
CA ASP A 72 -1.99 12.34 -8.16
C ASP A 72 -2.01 13.74 -7.53
N ASN A 73 -1.30 13.98 -6.42
CA ASN A 73 -1.03 15.31 -5.88
C ASN A 73 0.21 15.94 -6.57
N SER A 74 0.11 16.12 -7.89
CA SER A 74 1.22 16.58 -8.72
C SER A 74 0.79 17.54 -9.82
N GLU A 75 1.76 18.09 -10.54
CA GLU A 75 1.50 19.07 -11.60
C GLU A 75 0.69 18.44 -12.76
N PRO A 76 -0.53 18.93 -13.04
CA PRO A 76 -1.40 18.33 -14.05
C PRO A 76 -0.82 18.36 -15.47
N SER A 77 0.08 19.29 -15.79
CA SER A 77 0.75 19.32 -17.10
C SER A 77 1.69 18.14 -17.34
N ALA A 78 2.07 17.41 -16.29
CA ALA A 78 2.90 16.21 -16.40
C ALA A 78 2.08 14.91 -16.48
N TRP A 79 0.75 14.97 -16.34
CA TRP A 79 -0.11 13.78 -16.33
C TRP A 79 -0.28 13.16 -17.72
N GLN A 80 -0.14 11.83 -17.79
CA GLN A 80 -0.25 11.07 -19.03
C GLN A 80 -1.17 9.84 -18.92
N ASN A 81 -1.60 9.46 -17.71
CA ASN A 81 -2.38 8.23 -17.49
C ASN A 81 -3.54 8.43 -16.49
N PRO A 82 -4.62 9.11 -16.88
CA PRO A 82 -4.82 9.81 -18.14
C PRO A 82 -4.26 11.25 -18.11
N PRO A 83 -4.03 11.89 -19.27
CA PRO A 83 -3.90 13.34 -19.32
C PRO A 83 -5.26 14.01 -19.09
N VAL A 84 -5.25 15.32 -18.78
CA VAL A 84 -6.45 16.17 -18.69
C VAL A 84 -6.32 17.38 -19.62
N PRO A 85 -7.44 17.98 -20.08
CA PRO A 85 -7.39 19.18 -20.93
C PRO A 85 -6.55 20.32 -20.32
N GLU A 86 -5.73 20.97 -21.14
CA GLU A 86 -4.82 22.05 -20.69
C GLU A 86 -5.56 23.23 -20.05
N GLU A 87 -6.76 23.53 -20.55
CA GLU A 87 -7.64 24.56 -19.99
C GLU A 87 -8.06 24.30 -18.53
N TRP A 88 -7.94 23.06 -18.03
CA TRP A 88 -8.25 22.71 -16.64
C TRP A 88 -7.07 22.93 -15.69
N TRP A 89 -5.83 22.99 -16.19
CA TRP A 89 -4.64 23.05 -15.34
C TRP A 89 -4.65 24.22 -14.36
N PRO A 90 -5.03 25.46 -14.75
CA PRO A 90 -5.08 26.57 -13.79
C PRO A 90 -6.06 26.34 -12.63
N VAL A 91 -7.23 25.77 -12.93
CA VAL A 91 -8.25 25.46 -11.91
C VAL A 91 -7.72 24.35 -10.98
N LEU A 92 -7.18 23.28 -11.55
CA LEU A 92 -6.62 22.16 -10.78
C LEU A 92 -5.50 22.62 -9.83
N ARG A 93 -4.56 23.44 -10.30
CA ARG A 93 -3.49 24.01 -9.44
C ARG A 93 -4.04 24.86 -8.29
N ALA A 94 -5.12 25.61 -8.54
CA ALA A 94 -5.72 26.49 -7.55
C ALA A 94 -6.62 25.75 -6.54
N SER A 95 -7.20 24.61 -6.92
CA SER A 95 -8.19 23.90 -6.12
C SER A 95 -7.73 22.56 -5.56
N MET A 96 -6.55 22.04 -5.97
CA MET A 96 -6.04 20.76 -5.49
C MET A 96 -5.87 20.79 -3.96
N PRO A 97 -6.46 19.83 -3.22
CA PRO A 97 -6.25 19.75 -1.78
C PRO A 97 -4.76 19.60 -1.45
N ALA A 98 -4.31 20.33 -0.43
CA ALA A 98 -2.98 20.13 0.11
C ALA A 98 -2.84 18.71 0.66
N TYR A 99 -1.65 18.14 0.53
CA TYR A 99 -1.32 16.86 1.13
C TYR A 99 -1.49 16.91 2.66
N ASP A 100 -2.06 15.85 3.20
CA ASP A 100 -2.19 15.58 4.62
C ASP A 100 -1.92 14.08 4.83
N PRO A 101 -0.91 13.71 5.65
CA PRO A 101 -0.53 12.31 5.85
C PRO A 101 -1.66 11.43 6.38
N LEU A 102 -2.64 12.00 7.10
CA LEU A 102 -3.76 11.28 7.69
C LEU A 102 -4.87 11.00 6.67
N THR A 103 -5.13 11.95 5.77
CA THR A 103 -6.34 11.94 4.93
C THR A 103 -6.06 11.70 3.45
N SER A 104 -4.86 12.05 2.95
CA SER A 104 -4.51 11.84 1.54
C SER A 104 -4.44 10.33 1.24
N PRO A 105 -5.18 9.79 0.28
CA PRO A 105 -5.07 8.38 -0.09
C PRO A 105 -3.71 8.10 -0.74
N THR A 106 -3.36 6.82 -0.86
CA THR A 106 -2.28 6.41 -1.76
C THR A 106 -2.76 6.28 -3.21
N TYR A 107 -1.83 6.40 -4.16
CA TYR A 107 -2.10 6.29 -5.60
C TYR A 107 -1.12 5.32 -6.25
N GLY A 108 -1.64 4.28 -6.90
CA GLY A 108 -0.84 3.36 -7.72
C GLY A 108 0.07 2.37 -6.99
N VAL A 109 0.04 2.32 -5.65
CA VAL A 109 0.90 1.43 -4.83
C VAL A 109 0.19 0.18 -4.29
N GLY A 110 -1.13 0.10 -4.47
CA GLY A 110 -1.95 -1.07 -4.13
C GLY A 110 -2.62 -1.00 -2.75
N ILE A 111 -3.46 -2.00 -2.48
CA ILE A 111 -4.34 -2.00 -1.30
C ILE A 111 -3.59 -2.23 0.03
N VAL A 112 -2.41 -2.86 -0.01
CA VAL A 112 -1.66 -3.18 1.21
C VAL A 112 -1.00 -1.93 1.78
N PRO A 113 -0.27 -1.09 1.01
CA PRO A 113 0.17 0.21 1.53
C PRO A 113 -0.99 1.12 1.97
N GLU A 114 -2.11 1.11 1.24
CA GLU A 114 -3.32 1.83 1.64
C GLU A 114 -3.85 1.37 3.01
N THR A 115 -3.79 0.06 3.28
CA THR A 115 -4.18 -0.52 4.58
C THR A 115 -3.18 -0.11 5.67
N VAL A 116 -1.87 -0.22 5.40
CA VAL A 116 -0.80 0.12 6.36
C VAL A 116 -0.84 1.60 6.75
N ARG A 117 -1.08 2.53 5.82
CA ARG A 117 -1.10 3.97 6.16
C ARG A 117 -2.18 4.34 7.18
N THR A 118 -3.24 3.54 7.28
CA THR A 118 -4.33 3.72 8.27
C THR A 118 -4.19 2.82 9.50
N TRP A 119 -3.12 2.02 9.57
CA TRP A 119 -2.94 1.06 10.64
C TRP A 119 -2.68 1.77 11.98
N PRO A 120 -3.25 1.29 13.10
CA PRO A 120 -2.99 1.87 14.41
C PRO A 120 -1.49 1.97 14.70
N GLY A 121 -1.01 3.18 14.98
CA GLY A 121 0.41 3.45 15.26
C GLY A 121 1.30 3.65 14.03
N ALA A 122 0.78 3.51 12.81
CA ALA A 122 1.54 3.84 11.61
C ALA A 122 1.83 5.34 11.51
N LEU A 123 3.01 5.67 11.00
CA LEU A 123 3.43 7.03 10.69
C LEU A 123 3.68 7.15 9.18
N ARG A 124 3.45 8.35 8.63
CA ARG A 124 3.68 8.65 7.21
C ARG A 124 4.54 9.90 7.09
N SER A 125 5.49 9.87 6.16
CA SER A 125 6.41 10.99 5.96
C SER A 125 5.69 12.19 5.32
N ALA A 126 6.30 13.38 5.36
CA ALA A 126 5.62 14.63 5.01
C ALA A 126 5.66 15.00 3.52
N HIS A 127 6.22 14.15 2.64
CA HIS A 127 6.37 14.52 1.22
C HIS A 127 5.04 14.39 0.47
N PRO A 128 4.55 15.42 -0.23
CA PRO A 128 3.21 15.42 -0.83
C PRO A 128 2.95 14.41 -1.96
N GLN A 129 3.97 13.64 -2.37
CA GLN A 129 3.94 12.81 -3.58
C GLN A 129 4.54 11.42 -3.32
N THR A 130 5.64 11.37 -2.59
CA THR A 130 6.44 10.16 -2.39
C THR A 130 6.53 9.77 -0.91
N SER A 131 5.49 10.09 -0.13
CA SER A 131 5.50 9.86 1.31
C SER A 131 5.57 8.39 1.73
#